data_AF-A0A1I0QDV3-F1
#
_entry.id   AF-A0A1I0QDV3-F1
#
_cell.length_a   1.000
_cell.length_b   1.000
_cell.length_c   1.000
_cell.angle_alpha   90.00
_cell.angle_beta   90.00
_cell.angle_gamma   90.00
#
_symmetry.space_group_name_H-M   'P 1'
#
loop_
_entity.id
_entity.type
_entity.pdbx_description
1 polymer ?
#
loop_
_entity_poly.entity_id
_entity_poly.type
_entity_poly.pdbx_seq_one_letter_code
_entity_poly.pdbx_strand_id
1 'polypeptide(L)'
;MKLLFLIVFTLTFNGIQAQKKRSLTNPNDRKYFYEQLKKIWEGTEALGSNTIQDKNDKLTSDTFPLILDITSPKPIEVDHHFEEFGAHLAYLFWAQLLKDFSQFQFFSLQLTDQRGQKTSLTFHYLGKKELEYYSRLQQQVVKIKFNEVK
;
A
#
# COMPACT_ATOMS: atom_id res chain seq x y z
N MET A 1 55.09 -34.04 -2.52
CA MET A 1 54.07 -33.87 -1.47
C MET A 1 52.93 -33.06 -2.06
N LYS A 2 51.74 -33.65 -2.26
CA LYS A 2 50.56 -32.95 -2.81
C LYS A 2 49.61 -32.62 -1.67
N LEU A 3 49.41 -31.33 -1.38
CA LEU A 3 48.42 -30.85 -0.42
C LEU A 3 47.02 -31.08 -0.99
N LEU A 4 46.20 -31.85 -0.27
CA LEU A 4 44.77 -32.02 -0.54
C LEU A 4 44.03 -30.89 0.21
N PHE A 5 43.48 -29.92 -0.52
CA PHE A 5 42.60 -28.91 0.08
C PHE A 5 41.19 -29.49 0.22
N LEU A 6 40.74 -29.67 1.46
CA LEU A 6 39.38 -30.05 1.79
C LEU A 6 38.51 -28.78 1.79
N ILE A 7 37.68 -28.60 0.75
CA ILE A 7 36.68 -27.52 0.73
C ILE A 7 35.44 -28.04 1.47
N VAL A 8 35.21 -27.53 2.67
CA VAL A 8 33.96 -27.75 3.41
C VAL A 8 32.90 -26.84 2.80
N PHE A 9 31.93 -27.46 2.11
CA PHE A 9 30.77 -26.77 1.56
C PHE A 9 29.76 -26.53 2.70
N THR A 10 29.79 -25.37 3.34
CA THR A 10 28.74 -24.96 4.27
C THR A 10 27.52 -24.52 3.48
N LEU A 11 26.53 -25.42 3.36
CA LEU A 11 25.19 -25.11 2.90
C LEU A 11 24.54 -24.13 3.87
N THR A 12 24.57 -22.83 3.56
CA THR A 12 23.73 -21.83 4.24
C THR A 12 22.29 -22.04 3.75
N PHE A 13 21.57 -22.92 4.44
CA PHE A 13 20.11 -22.93 4.41
C PHE A 13 19.63 -21.62 5.04
N ASN A 14 19.51 -20.57 4.23
CA ASN A 14 18.66 -19.44 4.56
C ASN A 14 17.24 -19.99 4.59
N GLY A 15 16.80 -20.38 5.79
CA GLY A 15 15.40 -20.68 6.04
C GLY A 15 14.60 -19.47 5.59
N ILE A 16 13.88 -19.61 4.48
CA ILE A 16 12.80 -18.70 4.11
C ILE A 16 11.79 -18.85 5.25
N GLN A 17 11.95 -18.02 6.28
CA GLN A 17 11.01 -17.94 7.38
C GLN A 17 9.73 -17.44 6.75
N ALA A 18 8.83 -18.36 6.41
CA ALA A 18 7.58 -18.06 5.74
C ALA A 18 6.86 -17.03 6.60
N GLN A 19 6.84 -15.78 6.14
CA GLN A 19 6.28 -14.66 6.88
C GLN A 19 4.82 -15.01 7.13
N LYS A 20 4.47 -15.22 8.40
CA LYS A 20 3.14 -15.65 8.79
C LYS A 20 2.17 -14.57 8.32
N LYS A 21 1.27 -14.92 7.39
CA LYS A 21 0.23 -14.02 6.89
C LYS A 21 -0.56 -13.49 8.09
N ARG A 22 -0.61 -12.17 8.24
CA ARG A 22 -1.35 -11.49 9.29
C ARG A 22 -2.81 -11.35 8.90
N SER A 23 -3.69 -11.24 9.90
CA SER A 23 -5.13 -11.05 9.67
C SER A 23 -5.69 -10.01 10.61
N LEU A 24 -6.55 -9.11 10.11
CA LEU A 24 -7.25 -8.15 10.99
C LEU A 24 -8.26 -8.79 11.94
N THR A 25 -8.63 -10.06 11.71
CA THR A 25 -9.44 -10.82 12.66
C THR A 25 -8.66 -11.17 13.94
N ASN A 26 -7.32 -11.17 13.89
CA ASN A 26 -6.47 -11.34 15.05
C ASN A 26 -6.26 -9.98 15.77
N PRO A 27 -6.56 -9.86 17.08
CA PRO A 27 -6.43 -8.59 17.80
C PRO A 27 -5.01 -7.99 17.82
N ASN A 28 -3.96 -8.84 17.88
CA ASN A 28 -2.57 -8.38 17.92
C ASN A 28 -2.12 -7.89 16.54
N ASP A 29 -2.49 -8.59 15.47
CA ASP A 29 -2.22 -8.16 14.10
C ASP A 29 -2.98 -6.88 13.76
N ARG A 30 -4.21 -6.74 14.23
CA ARG A 30 -4.98 -5.50 14.10
C ARG A 30 -4.29 -4.33 14.81
N LYS A 31 -3.81 -4.52 16.05
CA LYS A 31 -3.02 -3.49 16.75
C LYS A 31 -1.77 -3.11 15.95
N TYR A 32 -1.01 -4.11 15.50
CA TYR A 32 0.16 -3.90 14.65
C TYR A 32 -0.18 -3.12 13.38
N PHE A 33 -1.28 -3.49 12.71
CA PHE A 33 -1.74 -2.83 11.48
C PHE A 33 -1.92 -1.34 11.69
N TYR A 34 -2.67 -0.95 12.73
CA TYR A 34 -2.94 0.46 13.01
C TYR A 34 -1.69 1.23 13.45
N GLU A 35 -0.77 0.60 14.17
CA GLU A 35 0.52 1.21 14.52
C GLU A 35 1.37 1.49 13.28
N GLN A 36 1.43 0.55 12.33
CA GLN A 36 2.18 0.75 11.07
C GLN A 36 1.47 1.74 10.15
N LEU A 37 0.14 1.68 10.03
CA LEU A 37 -0.67 2.64 9.30
C LEU A 37 -0.35 4.07 9.75
N LYS A 38 -0.36 4.29 11.07
CA LYS A 38 -0.02 5.58 11.67
C LYS A 38 1.41 6.02 11.31
N LYS A 39 2.39 5.13 11.39
CA LYS A 39 3.79 5.43 11.02
C LYS A 39 3.97 5.80 9.55
N ILE A 40 3.33 5.05 8.65
CA ILE A 40 3.36 5.33 7.20
C ILE A 40 2.78 6.72 6.96
N TRP A 41 1.65 7.01 7.60
CA TRP A 41 0.95 8.29 7.46
C TRP A 41 1.75 9.49 7.99
N GLU A 42 2.32 9.37 9.19
CA GLU A 42 3.18 10.41 9.78
C GLU A 42 4.46 10.63 8.97
N GLY A 43 4.95 9.59 8.28
CA GLY A 43 6.12 9.67 7.39
C GLY A 43 5.83 10.23 6.00
N THR A 44 4.57 10.25 5.56
CA THR A 44 4.17 10.95 4.34
C THR A 44 3.92 12.41 4.66
N GLU A 45 4.82 13.31 4.22
CA GLU A 45 4.70 14.78 4.38
C GLU A 45 3.48 15.41 3.66
N ALA A 46 2.52 14.60 3.22
CA ALA A 46 1.55 14.97 2.21
C ALA A 46 0.17 15.33 2.79
N LEU A 47 -0.15 16.62 2.63
CA LEU A 47 -1.48 17.22 2.47
C LEU A 47 -2.34 17.38 3.73
N GLY A 48 -2.03 18.34 4.59
CA GLY A 48 -3.02 18.91 5.51
C GLY A 48 -3.43 18.04 6.72
N SER A 49 -4.33 18.57 7.55
CA SER A 49 -4.85 17.93 8.77
C SER A 49 -5.80 16.78 8.44
N ASN A 50 -5.30 15.77 7.74
CA ASN A 50 -6.10 14.63 7.34
C ASN A 50 -6.29 13.70 8.52
N THR A 51 -7.53 13.41 8.82
CA THR A 51 -7.87 12.38 9.80
C THR A 51 -7.97 11.06 9.05
N ILE A 52 -7.13 10.08 9.37
CA ILE A 52 -7.45 8.70 9.03
C ILE A 52 -8.72 8.37 9.81
N GLN A 53 -9.88 8.33 9.14
CA GLN A 53 -11.11 7.96 9.81
C GLN A 53 -11.03 6.48 10.21
N ASP A 54 -10.78 6.25 11.50
CA ASP A 54 -10.79 4.97 12.19
C ASP A 54 -12.22 4.42 12.34
N LYS A 55 -12.95 4.31 11.23
CA LYS A 55 -14.39 3.99 11.23
C LYS A 55 -14.75 2.61 10.73
N ASN A 56 -13.80 1.70 10.56
CA ASN A 56 -14.13 0.33 10.17
C ASN A 56 -13.63 -0.69 11.18
N ASP A 57 -14.43 -0.89 12.22
CA ASP A 57 -14.44 -2.10 13.07
C ASP A 57 -14.70 -3.39 12.26
N LYS A 58 -14.97 -3.29 10.95
CA LYS A 58 -15.19 -4.41 10.04
C LYS A 58 -14.51 -4.19 8.68
N LEU A 59 -13.18 -4.08 8.65
CA LEU A 59 -12.41 -4.31 7.43
C LEU A 59 -12.46 -5.81 7.06
N THR A 60 -13.62 -6.29 6.61
CA THR A 60 -13.84 -7.62 6.04
C THR A 60 -13.80 -7.61 4.51
N SER A 61 -13.55 -6.46 3.92
CA SER A 61 -13.40 -6.30 2.47
C SER A 61 -11.96 -6.62 2.05
N ASP A 62 -11.84 -7.11 0.83
CA ASP A 62 -10.60 -7.20 0.07
C ASP A 62 -9.96 -5.83 -0.25
N THR A 63 -10.67 -4.74 0.05
CA THR A 63 -10.24 -3.37 -0.21
C THR A 63 -9.90 -2.67 1.09
N PHE A 64 -8.72 -2.07 1.16
CA PHE A 64 -8.36 -1.12 2.20
C PHE A 64 -8.71 0.31 1.74
N PRO A 65 -9.68 1.00 2.38
CA PRO A 65 -10.00 2.37 2.06
C PRO A 65 -9.12 3.34 2.87
N LEU A 66 -8.41 4.24 2.18
CA LEU A 66 -7.80 5.43 2.76
C LEU A 66 -8.64 6.65 2.38
N ILE A 67 -9.27 7.26 3.39
CA ILE A 67 -10.08 8.46 3.22
C ILE A 67 -9.22 9.66 3.58
N LEU A 68 -9.07 10.56 2.61
CA LEU A 68 -8.36 11.82 2.75
C LEU A 68 -9.38 12.96 2.70
N ASP A 69 -9.54 13.65 3.82
CA ASP A 69 -10.34 14.87 3.91
C ASP A 69 -9.51 16.06 3.45
N ILE A 70 -9.14 16.08 2.16
CA ILE A 70 -8.35 17.17 1.56
C ILE A 70 -9.26 18.07 0.73
N THR A 71 -9.30 19.34 1.13
CA THR A 71 -10.01 20.43 0.46
C THR A 71 -9.28 20.83 -0.84
N SER A 72 -9.38 20.00 -1.89
CA SER A 72 -8.61 20.19 -3.14
C SER A 72 -9.17 21.32 -4.04
N PRO A 73 -8.33 22.07 -4.78
CA PRO A 73 -8.75 22.98 -5.85
C PRO A 73 -9.25 22.23 -7.10
N LYS A 74 -9.41 22.92 -8.24
CA LYS A 74 -10.23 22.55 -9.41
C LYS A 74 -10.17 21.06 -9.86
N PRO A 75 -11.25 20.49 -10.42
CA PRO A 75 -11.39 19.04 -10.72
C PRO A 75 -10.25 18.38 -11.53
N ILE A 76 -9.70 19.04 -12.55
CA ILE A 76 -8.62 18.48 -13.38
C ILE A 76 -7.30 18.37 -12.62
N GLU A 77 -7.01 19.34 -11.74
CA GLU A 77 -5.82 19.30 -10.88
C GLU A 77 -5.97 18.20 -9.83
N VAL A 78 -7.21 17.90 -9.41
CA VAL A 78 -7.51 16.74 -8.56
C VAL A 78 -7.10 15.45 -9.25
N ASP A 79 -7.56 15.17 -10.48
CA ASP A 79 -7.29 13.89 -11.13
C ASP A 79 -5.78 13.64 -11.36
N HIS A 80 -5.02 14.64 -11.81
CA HIS A 80 -3.55 14.49 -12.00
C HIS A 80 -2.81 14.28 -10.69
N HIS A 81 -3.07 15.13 -9.70
CA HIS A 81 -2.44 14.99 -8.40
C HIS A 81 -2.83 13.66 -7.74
N PHE A 82 -4.07 13.24 -7.92
CA PHE A 82 -4.62 12.02 -7.33
C PHE A 82 -4.08 10.74 -7.96
N GLU A 83 -3.86 10.71 -9.28
CA GLU A 83 -3.23 9.56 -9.95
C GLU A 83 -1.75 9.42 -9.55
N GLU A 84 -0.97 10.50 -9.57
CA GLU A 84 0.46 10.47 -9.18
C GLU A 84 0.66 10.18 -7.69
N PHE A 85 -0.02 10.94 -6.84
CA PHE A 85 0.07 10.78 -5.39
C PHE A 85 -0.53 9.44 -4.93
N GLY A 86 -1.65 9.04 -5.51
CA GLY A 86 -2.32 7.78 -5.20
C GLY A 86 -1.44 6.57 -5.53
N ALA A 87 -0.76 6.58 -6.68
CA ALA A 87 0.18 5.51 -7.04
C ALA A 87 1.34 5.39 -6.04
N HIS A 88 1.89 6.53 -5.60
CA HIS A 88 2.95 6.55 -4.59
C HIS A 88 2.47 6.04 -3.22
N LEU A 89 1.31 6.50 -2.75
CA LEU A 89 0.72 6.00 -1.52
C LEU A 89 0.43 4.50 -1.60
N ALA A 90 -0.19 4.04 -2.69
CA ALA A 90 -0.50 2.63 -2.89
C ALA A 90 0.78 1.76 -2.83
N TYR A 91 1.90 2.26 -3.35
CA TYR A 91 3.21 1.61 -3.17
C TYR A 91 3.66 1.56 -1.72
N LEU A 92 3.69 2.70 -1.02
CA LEU A 92 4.15 2.78 0.37
C LEU A 92 3.33 1.84 1.26
N PHE A 93 2.00 1.89 1.12
CA PHE A 93 1.09 1.01 1.84
C PHE A 93 1.35 -0.46 1.55
N TRP A 94 1.54 -0.83 0.29
CA TRP A 94 1.86 -2.21 -0.07
C TRP A 94 3.21 -2.66 0.51
N ALA A 95 4.26 -1.87 0.29
CA ALA A 95 5.63 -2.22 0.63
C ALA A 95 5.86 -2.30 2.15
N GLN A 96 5.16 -1.49 2.93
CA GLN A 96 5.37 -1.37 4.37
C GLN A 96 4.28 -2.05 5.23
N LEU A 97 3.09 -2.31 4.68
CA LEU A 97 1.96 -2.82 5.46
C LEU A 97 1.17 -3.93 4.76
N LEU A 98 0.55 -3.64 3.61
CA LEU A 98 -0.48 -4.52 3.05
C LEU A 98 0.06 -5.85 2.52
N LYS A 99 1.34 -5.94 2.14
CA LYS A 99 1.97 -7.21 1.75
C LYS A 99 1.91 -8.29 2.85
N ASP A 100 1.84 -7.87 4.12
CA ASP A 100 1.74 -8.76 5.28
C ASP A 100 0.29 -9.23 5.53
N PHE A 101 -0.69 -8.52 4.96
CA PHE A 101 -2.13 -8.73 5.13
C PHE A 101 -2.76 -9.14 3.79
N SER A 102 -2.54 -10.39 3.36
CA SER A 102 -2.97 -10.86 2.03
C SER A 102 -4.49 -10.85 1.80
N GLN A 103 -5.28 -10.56 2.83
CA GLN A 103 -6.71 -10.27 2.70
C GLN A 103 -6.97 -9.03 1.84
N PHE A 104 -6.05 -8.06 1.81
CA PHE A 104 -6.21 -6.83 1.03
C PHE A 104 -5.62 -6.99 -0.36
N GLN A 105 -6.50 -7.10 -1.36
CA GLN A 105 -6.16 -7.12 -2.78
C GLN A 105 -6.23 -5.73 -3.40
N PHE A 106 -7.00 -4.82 -2.80
CA PHE A 106 -7.21 -3.47 -3.31
C PHE A 106 -6.86 -2.41 -2.28
N PHE A 107 -6.41 -1.26 -2.77
CA PHE A 107 -6.24 -0.03 -2.01
C PHE A 107 -7.11 1.05 -2.67
N SER A 108 -8.04 1.62 -1.93
CA SER A 108 -8.90 2.70 -2.44
C SER A 108 -8.54 3.99 -1.76
N LEU A 109 -8.03 4.94 -2.53
CA LEU A 109 -7.90 6.31 -2.09
C LEU A 109 -9.23 7.04 -2.33
N GLN A 110 -9.72 7.79 -1.34
CA GLN A 110 -10.93 8.58 -1.44
C GLN A 110 -10.65 10.02 -1.02
N LEU A 111 -11.10 10.97 -1.83
CA LEU A 111 -11.07 12.40 -1.54
C LEU A 111 -12.49 12.94 -1.46
N THR A 112 -12.69 13.92 -0.59
CA THR A 112 -13.89 14.74 -0.58
C THR A 112 -13.51 16.17 -0.97
N ASP A 113 -14.07 16.71 -2.06
CA ASP A 113 -13.80 18.08 -2.49
C ASP A 113 -14.49 19.12 -1.58
N GLN A 114 -14.24 20.41 -1.83
CA GLN A 114 -14.84 21.50 -1.04
C GLN A 114 -16.38 21.55 -1.12
N ARG A 115 -16.98 20.91 -2.11
CA ARG A 115 -18.43 20.83 -2.35
C ARG A 115 -19.05 19.56 -1.75
N GLY A 116 -18.25 18.72 -1.10
CA GLY A 116 -18.68 17.43 -0.55
C GLY A 116 -18.76 16.31 -1.59
N GLN A 117 -18.30 16.54 -2.83
CA GLN A 117 -18.24 15.50 -3.85
C GLN A 117 -17.10 14.53 -3.53
N LYS A 118 -17.43 13.23 -3.53
CA LYS A 118 -16.47 12.18 -3.28
C LYS A 118 -15.88 11.67 -4.59
N THR A 119 -14.56 11.58 -4.65
CA THR A 119 -13.81 10.98 -5.75
C THR A 119 -12.95 9.85 -5.21
N SER A 120 -13.02 8.68 -5.84
CA SER A 120 -12.21 7.53 -5.49
C SER A 120 -11.31 7.08 -6.63
N LEU A 121 -10.13 6.59 -6.26
CA LEU A 121 -9.18 5.92 -7.12
C LEU A 121 -8.79 4.60 -6.45
N THR A 122 -9.05 3.50 -7.14
CA THR A 122 -8.84 2.16 -6.61
C THR A 122 -7.72 1.47 -7.36
N PHE A 123 -6.74 0.98 -6.60
CA PHE A 123 -5.57 0.27 -7.04
C PHE A 123 -5.73 -1.21 -6.72
N HIS A 124 -5.45 -2.08 -7.69
CA HIS A 124 -5.47 -3.52 -7.54
C HIS A 124 -4.03 -4.04 -7.46
N TYR A 125 -3.70 -4.76 -6.39
CA TYR A 125 -2.39 -5.37 -6.19
C TYR A 125 -2.31 -6.73 -6.87
N LEU A 126 -1.51 -6.81 -7.93
CA LEU A 126 -1.33 -8.03 -8.71
C LEU A 126 -0.26 -8.98 -8.13
N GLY A 127 0.38 -8.55 -7.04
CA GLY A 127 1.56 -9.22 -6.48
C GLY A 127 2.83 -8.86 -7.25
N LYS A 128 3.98 -9.42 -6.81
CA LYS A 128 5.30 -9.22 -7.45
C LYS A 128 5.67 -7.74 -7.68
N LYS A 129 5.26 -6.82 -6.79
CA LYS A 129 5.49 -5.37 -6.89
C LYS A 129 4.80 -4.72 -8.09
N GLU A 130 3.69 -5.27 -8.54
CA GLU A 130 2.86 -4.68 -9.58
C GLU A 130 1.51 -4.25 -8.98
N LEU A 131 1.01 -3.12 -9.46
CA LEU A 131 -0.37 -2.72 -9.28
C LEU A 131 -0.97 -2.22 -10.59
N GLU A 132 -2.29 -2.15 -10.64
CA GLU A 132 -3.02 -1.54 -11.73
C GLU A 132 -4.17 -0.67 -11.20
N TYR A 133 -4.57 0.33 -11.98
CA TYR A 133 -5.72 1.16 -11.71
C TYR A 133 -6.31 1.68 -13.02
N TYR A 134 -7.58 2.10 -13.01
CA TYR A 134 -8.18 2.79 -14.16
C TYR A 134 -7.85 4.29 -14.09
N SER A 135 -7.05 4.78 -15.05
CA SER A 135 -6.73 6.20 -15.19
C SER A 135 -7.89 6.92 -15.87
N ARG A 136 -8.43 7.95 -15.20
CA ARG A 136 -9.47 8.82 -15.78
C ARG A 136 -8.86 9.78 -16.80
N LEU A 137 -7.59 10.16 -16.61
CA LEU A 137 -6.87 11.03 -17.53
C LEU A 137 -6.61 10.34 -18.87
N GLN A 138 -6.24 9.07 -18.83
CA GLN A 138 -5.88 8.29 -20.03
C GLN A 138 -7.04 7.43 -20.55
N GLN A 139 -8.14 7.29 -19.80
CA GLN A 139 -9.29 6.45 -20.12
C GLN A 139 -8.92 4.98 -20.39
N GLN A 140 -7.97 4.47 -19.60
CA GLN A 140 -7.48 3.09 -19.73
C GLN A 140 -6.94 2.56 -18.40
N VAL A 141 -6.80 1.23 -18.32
CA VAL A 141 -6.11 0.58 -17.21
C VAL A 141 -4.61 0.82 -17.34
N VAL A 142 -4.03 1.46 -16.32
CA VAL A 142 -2.60 1.71 -16.21
C VAL A 142 -2.01 0.68 -15.26
N LYS A 143 -0.96 -0.01 -15.72
CA LYS A 143 -0.19 -0.95 -14.92
C LYS A 143 1.12 -0.31 -14.47
N ILE A 144 1.38 -0.31 -13.17
CA ILE A 144 2.61 0.21 -12.58
C ILE A 144 3.44 -0.95 -12.04
N LYS A 145 4.74 -0.94 -12.35
CA LYS A 145 5.74 -1.83 -11.75
C LYS A 145 6.64 -1.02 -10.83
N PHE A 146 6.76 -1.45 -9.58
CA PHE A 146 7.66 -0.81 -8.63
C PHE A 146 9.05 -1.43 -8.73
N ASN A 147 10.04 -0.61 -9.00
CA ASN A 147 11.44 -1.00 -8.90
C ASN A 147 11.91 -0.84 -7.45
N GLU A 148 12.77 -1.74 -6.97
CA GLU A 148 13.45 -1.52 -5.70
C GLU A 148 14.34 -0.29 -5.85
N VAL A 149 14.05 0.76 -5.08
CA VAL A 149 15.02 1.81 -4.84
C VAL A 149 16.08 1.17 -3.93
N LYS A 150 17.27 0.93 -4.49
CA LYS A 150 18.43 0.40 -3.76
C LYS A 150 18.99 1.44 -2.80
#